data_AF-A0A925TMA9-F1
#
_entry.id   AF-A0A925TMA9-F1
#
_cell.length_a   1.000
_cell.length_b   1.000
_cell.length_c   1.000
_cell.angle_alpha   90.00
_cell.angle_beta   90.00
_cell.angle_gamma   90.00
#
_symmetry.space_group_name_H-M   'P 1'
#
loop_
_entity.id
_entity.type
_entity.pdbx_description
1 polymer ?
#
loop_
_entity_poly.entity_id
_entity_poly.type
_entity_poly.pdbx_seq_one_letter_code
_entity_poly.pdbx_strand_id
1 'polypeptide(L)'
;MSLPGKWHPVRAELDGQPAPELALERMEFHLTATTYAVHFGGEAYDCGTFTHTETTIHLTAQKGPHAGRVITAIYQLAGDRLRICYGLDGTAPAEFKTAPNSARYLVTYRRHTI
;
A
#
# COMPACT_ATOMS: atom_id res chain seq x y z
N MET A 1 -9.76 -12.12 10.75
CA MET A 1 -8.66 -11.86 9.79
C MET A 1 -9.15 -12.14 8.38
N SER A 2 -8.95 -11.23 7.41
CA SER A 2 -8.36 -11.62 6.11
C SER A 2 -7.85 -10.39 5.33
N LEU A 3 -6.60 -10.50 4.86
CA LEU A 3 -5.89 -9.51 4.06
C LEU A 3 -5.46 -10.03 2.66
N PRO A 4 -6.19 -10.98 2.05
CA PRO A 4 -6.33 -11.00 0.60
C PRO A 4 -7.52 -10.16 0.15
N GLY A 5 -7.47 -9.60 -1.06
CA GLY A 5 -8.56 -8.82 -1.65
C GLY A 5 -8.09 -7.80 -2.67
N LYS A 6 -9.04 -7.18 -3.36
CA LYS A 6 -8.80 -5.98 -4.18
C LYS A 6 -9.15 -4.75 -3.37
N TRP A 7 -8.25 -3.78 -3.37
CA TRP A 7 -8.31 -2.60 -2.54
C TRP A 7 -8.17 -1.36 -3.39
N HIS A 8 -9.15 -0.48 -3.31
CA HIS A 8 -9.16 0.78 -4.03
C HIS A 8 -8.86 1.93 -3.06
N PRO A 9 -7.88 2.80 -3.34
CA PRO A 9 -7.54 3.90 -2.44
C PRO A 9 -8.68 4.92 -2.40
N VAL A 10 -9.03 5.37 -1.20
CA VAL A 10 -10.03 6.44 -0.97
C VAL A 10 -9.39 7.74 -0.49
N ARG A 11 -8.16 7.65 0.05
CA ARG A 11 -7.34 8.79 0.44
C ARG A 11 -5.89 8.33 0.45
N ALA A 12 -4.99 9.15 -0.07
CA ALA A 12 -3.56 8.91 0.04
C ALA A 12 -2.77 10.21 0.22
N GLU A 13 -1.61 10.10 0.85
CA GLU A 13 -0.69 11.19 1.14
C GLU A 13 0.74 10.69 0.98
N LEU A 14 1.57 11.41 0.21
CA LEU A 14 2.99 11.16 0.05
C LEU A 14 3.75 12.38 0.57
N ASP A 15 4.58 12.20 1.60
CA ASP A 15 5.38 13.27 2.22
C ASP A 15 4.60 14.55 2.55
N GLY A 16 3.41 14.37 3.14
CA GLY A 16 2.50 15.42 3.56
C GLY A 16 1.64 15.98 2.44
N GLN A 17 1.82 15.51 1.19
CA GLN A 17 1.06 15.99 0.03
C GLN A 17 -0.04 15.01 -0.34
N PRO A 18 -1.31 15.45 -0.45
CA PRO A 18 -2.41 14.59 -0.85
C PRO A 18 -2.20 14.11 -2.30
N ALA A 19 -2.52 12.84 -2.55
CA ALA A 19 -2.51 12.30 -3.90
C ALA A 19 -3.63 12.94 -4.76
N PRO A 20 -3.40 13.19 -6.06
CA PRO A 20 -4.44 13.66 -6.98
C PRO A 20 -5.60 12.66 -7.09
N GLU A 21 -6.82 13.17 -7.28
CA GLU A 21 -8.03 12.33 -7.39
C GLU A 21 -7.93 11.28 -8.50
N LEU A 22 -7.45 11.68 -9.69
CA LEU A 22 -7.21 10.76 -10.80
C LEU A 22 -6.26 9.62 -10.45
N ALA A 23 -5.29 9.85 -9.56
CA ALA A 23 -4.37 8.80 -9.12
C ALA A 23 -5.08 7.80 -8.19
N LEU A 24 -5.99 8.28 -7.33
CA LEU A 24 -6.81 7.42 -6.49
C LEU A 24 -7.75 6.55 -7.35
N GLU A 25 -8.45 7.16 -8.31
CA GLU A 25 -9.39 6.47 -9.21
C GLU A 25 -8.77 5.39 -10.08
N ARG A 26 -7.50 5.56 -10.47
CA ARG A 26 -6.83 4.63 -11.38
C ARG A 26 -6.02 3.55 -10.67
N MET A 27 -5.69 3.75 -9.39
CA MET A 27 -4.84 2.82 -8.66
C MET A 27 -5.66 1.70 -8.02
N GLU A 28 -5.16 0.47 -8.09
CA GLU A 28 -5.68 -0.66 -7.36
C GLU A 28 -4.54 -1.40 -6.66
N PHE A 29 -4.82 -1.91 -5.45
CA PHE A 29 -3.90 -2.76 -4.71
C PHE A 29 -4.51 -4.14 -4.51
N HIS A 30 -3.90 -5.14 -5.13
CA HIS A 30 -4.36 -6.51 -5.12
C HIS A 30 -3.47 -7.33 -4.19
N LEU A 31 -4.10 -8.00 -3.21
CA LEU A 31 -3.44 -8.92 -2.30
C LEU A 31 -4.02 -10.33 -2.50
N THR A 32 -3.15 -11.31 -2.69
CA THR A 32 -3.50 -12.73 -2.61
C THR A 32 -3.07 -13.28 -1.24
N ALA A 33 -2.94 -14.60 -1.09
CA ALA A 33 -2.41 -15.19 0.12
C ALA A 33 -0.93 -14.83 0.38
N THR A 34 -0.14 -14.61 -0.67
CA THR A 34 1.33 -14.43 -0.56
C THR A 34 1.91 -13.39 -1.51
N THR A 35 1.12 -12.91 -2.48
CA THR A 35 1.57 -11.97 -3.49
C THR A 35 0.78 -10.68 -3.46
N TYR A 36 1.43 -9.61 -3.90
CA TYR A 36 0.78 -8.33 -4.11
C TYR A 36 1.00 -7.85 -5.54
N ALA A 37 0.08 -7.03 -6.02
CA ALA A 37 0.25 -6.24 -7.23
C ALA A 37 -0.40 -4.86 -7.05
N VAL A 38 0.30 -3.82 -7.46
CA VAL A 38 -0.24 -2.47 -7.64
C VAL A 38 -0.56 -2.32 -9.12
N HIS A 39 -1.78 -1.94 -9.44
CA HIS A 39 -2.20 -1.62 -10.81
C HIS A 39 -2.45 -0.12 -10.94
N PHE A 40 -2.20 0.41 -12.14
CA PHE A 40 -2.54 1.78 -12.49
C PHE A 40 -3.23 1.81 -13.86
N GLY A 41 -4.52 2.14 -13.88
CA GLY A 41 -5.33 2.09 -15.11
C GLY A 41 -5.41 0.69 -15.72
N GLY A 42 -5.49 -0.36 -14.88
CA GLY A 42 -5.58 -1.75 -15.30
C GLY A 42 -4.23 -2.46 -15.53
N GLU A 43 -3.15 -1.72 -15.73
CA GLU A 43 -1.82 -2.29 -15.97
C GLU A 43 -1.05 -2.50 -14.67
N ALA A 44 -0.34 -3.63 -14.54
CA ALA A 44 0.49 -3.89 -13.38
C ALA A 44 1.70 -2.92 -13.35
N TYR A 45 1.81 -2.14 -12.28
CA TYR A 45 2.84 -1.13 -12.08
C TYR A 45 3.98 -1.62 -11.17
N ASP A 46 3.65 -2.33 -10.09
CA ASP A 46 4.61 -2.91 -9.15
C ASP A 46 4.06 -4.24 -8.61
N CYS A 47 4.90 -5.26 -8.47
CA CYS A 47 4.44 -6.54 -7.91
C CYS A 47 5.56 -7.34 -7.25
N GLY A 48 5.13 -8.25 -6.38
CA GLY A 48 6.04 -9.13 -5.67
C GLY A 48 5.33 -10.00 -4.63
N THR A 49 6.08 -10.38 -3.59
CA THR A 49 5.55 -11.15 -2.47
C THR A 49 5.39 -10.28 -1.24
N PHE A 50 4.56 -10.72 -0.30
CA PHE A 50 4.43 -10.05 0.98
C PHE A 50 4.29 -11.03 2.14
N THR A 51 4.68 -10.58 3.32
CA THR A 51 4.40 -11.22 4.60
C THR A 51 3.79 -10.20 5.54
N HIS A 52 3.00 -10.64 6.51
CA HIS A 52 2.38 -9.72 7.46
C HIS A 52 2.24 -10.34 8.85
N THR A 53 2.21 -9.48 9.86
CA THR A 53 1.84 -9.80 11.24
C THR A 53 0.46 -9.20 11.52
N GLU A 54 0.08 -9.04 12.80
CA GLU A 54 -1.14 -8.34 13.17
C GLU A 54 -1.12 -6.84 12.80
N THR A 55 0.06 -6.21 12.80
CA THR A 55 0.18 -4.74 12.62
C THR A 55 1.19 -4.32 11.55
N THR A 56 2.02 -5.24 11.05
CA THR A 56 3.06 -4.92 10.05
C THR A 56 2.88 -5.71 8.77
N ILE A 57 3.30 -5.13 7.64
CA ILE A 57 3.41 -5.79 6.34
C ILE A 57 4.79 -5.50 5.74
N HIS A 58 5.43 -6.52 5.18
CA HIS A 58 6.67 -6.42 4.43
C HIS A 58 6.41 -6.82 2.99
N LEU A 59 6.74 -5.95 2.05
CA LEU A 59 6.56 -6.16 0.61
C LEU A 59 7.92 -6.32 -0.03
N THR A 60 8.17 -7.48 -0.60
CA THR A 60 9.40 -7.77 -1.35
C THR A 60 9.11 -7.61 -2.83
N ALA A 61 9.51 -6.47 -3.37
CA ALA A 61 9.23 -6.09 -4.75
C ALA A 61 10.11 -6.87 -5.73
N GLN A 62 9.47 -7.48 -6.72
CA GLN A 62 10.14 -8.30 -7.74
C GLN A 62 10.18 -7.62 -9.10
N LYS A 63 9.15 -6.82 -9.42
CA LYS A 63 9.04 -6.04 -10.67
C LYS A 63 8.45 -4.67 -10.38
N GLY A 64 8.73 -3.73 -11.27
CA GLY A 64 8.28 -2.35 -11.16
C GLY A 64 9.35 -1.43 -10.55
N PRO A 65 8.99 -0.17 -10.25
CA PRO A 65 9.92 0.84 -9.74
C PRO A 65 10.58 0.47 -8.41
N HIS A 66 9.98 -0.42 -7.62
CA HIS A 66 10.55 -0.84 -6.35
C HIS A 66 11.32 -2.17 -6.44
N ALA A 67 11.50 -2.76 -7.63
CA ALA A 67 12.15 -4.05 -7.80
C ALA A 67 13.49 -4.15 -7.03
N GLY A 68 13.68 -5.26 -6.31
CA GLY A 68 14.86 -5.52 -5.49
C GLY A 68 14.83 -4.88 -4.10
N ARG A 69 13.77 -4.15 -3.75
CA ARG A 69 13.60 -3.49 -2.45
C ARG A 69 12.62 -4.24 -1.56
N VAL A 70 12.82 -4.11 -0.26
CA VAL A 70 11.82 -4.49 0.75
C VAL A 70 11.21 -3.22 1.31
N ILE A 71 9.89 -3.06 1.14
CA ILE A 71 9.13 -1.95 1.72
C ILE A 71 8.48 -2.44 3.00
N THR A 72 8.83 -1.82 4.12
CA THR A 72 8.22 -2.12 5.42
C THR A 72 7.12 -1.12 5.71
N ALA A 73 5.99 -1.61 6.20
CA ALA A 73 4.81 -0.81 6.45
C ALA A 73 4.08 -1.28 7.72
N ILE A 74 3.31 -0.37 8.31
CA ILE A 74 2.31 -0.68 9.34
C ILE A 74 0.92 -0.61 8.73
N TYR A 75 -0.01 -1.42 9.23
CA TYR A 75 -1.38 -1.44 8.74
C TYR A 75 -2.43 -1.60 9.83
N GLN A 76 -3.65 -1.18 9.51
CA GLN A 76 -4.83 -1.43 10.30
C GLN A 76 -5.96 -1.87 9.37
N LEU A 77 -6.60 -2.99 9.68
CA LEU A 77 -7.73 -3.52 8.95
C LEU A 77 -8.99 -3.44 9.83
N ALA A 78 -10.03 -2.76 9.34
CA ALA A 78 -11.33 -2.66 10.00
C ALA A 78 -12.45 -2.86 8.97
N GLY A 79 -13.01 -4.07 8.92
CA GLY A 79 -14.06 -4.43 7.96
C GLY A 79 -13.58 -4.32 6.50
N ASP A 80 -14.20 -3.41 5.75
CA ASP A 80 -13.86 -3.09 4.35
C ASP A 80 -12.81 -1.98 4.23
N ARG A 81 -12.27 -1.46 5.34
CA ARG A 81 -11.25 -0.40 5.32
C ARG A 81 -9.88 -0.93 5.71
N LEU A 82 -8.88 -0.57 4.90
CA LEU A 82 -7.49 -0.91 5.12
C LEU A 82 -6.66 0.37 5.10
N ARG A 83 -6.02 0.70 6.21
CA ARG A 83 -5.07 1.83 6.28
C ARG A 83 -3.66 1.28 6.31
N ILE A 84 -2.78 1.75 5.43
CA ILE A 84 -1.36 1.35 5.38
C ILE A 84 -0.50 2.61 5.35
N CYS A 85 0.55 2.63 6.17
CA CYS A 85 1.64 3.58 6.06
C CYS A 85 2.88 2.83 5.59
N TYR A 86 3.45 3.21 4.45
CA TYR A 86 4.65 2.61 3.87
C TYR A 86 5.89 3.44 4.17
N GLY A 87 6.98 2.78 4.55
CA GLY A 87 8.32 3.35 4.55
C GLY A 87 9.00 3.12 3.21
N LEU A 88 8.87 4.10 2.31
CA LEU A 88 9.44 4.01 0.96
C LEU A 88 10.96 4.10 0.95
N ASP A 89 11.60 4.38 2.07
CA ASP A 89 13.05 4.33 2.30
C ASP A 89 13.52 2.96 2.83
N GLY A 90 12.59 2.04 3.12
CA GLY A 90 12.86 0.74 3.74
C GLY A 90 12.79 0.76 5.27
N THR A 91 12.71 1.94 5.89
CA THR A 91 12.57 2.09 7.35
C THR A 91 11.13 1.85 7.77
N ALA A 92 10.86 1.11 8.85
CA ALA A 92 9.49 0.90 9.33
C ALA A 92 8.87 2.22 9.86
N PRO A 93 7.64 2.59 9.46
CA PRO A 93 6.93 3.70 10.10
C PRO A 93 6.54 3.35 11.53
N ALA A 94 6.61 4.34 12.43
CA ALA A 94 6.17 4.19 13.83
C ALA A 94 4.69 4.53 14.04
N GLU A 95 4.11 5.34 13.15
CA GLU A 95 2.74 5.84 13.24
C GLU A 95 2.12 6.05 11.85
N PHE A 96 0.79 6.20 11.80
CA PHE A 96 0.04 6.46 10.56
C PHE A 96 0.07 7.95 10.21
N LYS A 97 1.26 8.44 9.86
CA LYS A 97 1.50 9.86 9.56
C LYS A 97 2.56 9.99 8.48
N THR A 98 2.45 11.05 7.68
CA THR A 98 3.52 11.50 6.81
C THR A 98 3.89 12.95 7.14
N ALA A 99 5.06 13.39 6.67
CA ALA A 99 5.55 14.75 6.80
C ALA A 99 6.41 15.09 5.58
N PRO A 100 6.70 16.37 5.31
CA PRO A 100 7.64 16.72 4.25
C PRO A 100 8.96 15.96 4.38
N ASN A 101 9.43 15.34 3.29
CA ASN A 101 10.67 14.56 3.20
C ASN A 101 10.74 13.33 4.13
N SER A 102 9.59 12.76 4.53
CA SER A 102 9.54 11.62 5.45
C SER A 102 9.78 10.26 4.78
N ALA A 103 9.78 10.21 3.44
CA ALA A 103 9.70 9.01 2.62
C ALA A 103 8.51 8.11 3.03
N ARG A 104 7.38 8.73 3.42
CA ARG A 104 6.17 8.02 3.86
C ARG A 104 5.05 8.18 2.87
N TYR A 105 4.41 7.05 2.58
CA TYR A 105 3.16 7.01 1.86
C TYR A 105 2.07 6.46 2.77
N LEU A 106 1.08 7.29 3.13
CA LEU A 106 -0.06 6.88 3.94
C LEU A 106 -1.29 6.81 3.05
N VAL A 107 -1.97 5.67 3.06
CA VAL A 107 -3.15 5.46 2.23
C VAL A 107 -4.20 4.69 3.00
N THR A 108 -5.44 5.11 2.79
CA THR A 108 -6.62 4.37 3.22
C THR A 108 -7.28 3.82 1.97
N TYR A 109 -7.50 2.51 1.97
CA TYR A 109 -8.19 1.77 0.95
C TYR A 109 -9.57 1.36 1.43
N ARG A 110 -10.46 1.14 0.47
CA ARG A 110 -11.70 0.40 0.62
C ARG A 110 -11.63 -0.88 -0.18
N ARG A 111 -12.12 -1.98 0.39
CA ARG A 111 -12.21 -3.27 -0.29
C ARG A 111 -13.20 -3.13 -1.43
N HIS A 112 -12.79 -3.51 -2.64
CA HIS A 112 -13.70 -3.63 -3.76
C HIS A 112 -14.65 -4.79 -3.49
N THR A 113 -15.93 -4.49 -3.28
CA THR A 113 -17.00 -5.47 -3.18
C THR A 113 -17.57 -5.66 -4.58
N ILE A 114 -17.69 -6.91 -5.01
CA ILE A 114 -18.38 -7.30 -6.25
C ILE A 114 -19.88 -7.23 -5.98
#